data_AF-A0AAP0PU35-F1
#
_entry.id   AF-A0AAP0PU35-F1
#
_cell.length_a   1.000
_cell.length_b   1.000
_cell.length_c   1.000
_cell.angle_alpha   90.00
_cell.angle_beta   90.00
_cell.angle_gamma   90.00
#
_symmetry.space_group_name_H-M   'P 1'
#
loop_
_entity.id
_entity.type
_entity.pdbx_description
1 polymer ?
#
loop_
_entity_poly.entity_id
_entity_poly.type
_entity_poly.pdbx_seq_one_letter_code
_entity_poly.pdbx_strand_id
1 'polypeptide(L)'
;MLQSWDPTLVNPCSWFHVTCNQDHRVTRVDLGNSNLSGHLVPELGRLEYLQYLELFENNIQGTIPSELGNLKNLRSLDLFRNSISGSIPPTLGNLKSLLFLRLNDNLLTGRVPSEVASLPNLKVLNVSNNHLSSNIRTFRAHSLD
;
A
#
# COMPACT_ATOMS: atom_id res chain seq x y z
N MET A 1 1.06 -16.34 -13.52
CA MET A 1 0.17 -15.15 -13.50
C MET A 1 0.88 -13.88 -13.96
N LEU A 2 2.17 -13.66 -13.65
CA LEU A 2 2.96 -12.54 -14.18
C LEU A 2 3.60 -12.81 -15.57
N GLN A 3 2.96 -13.61 -16.42
CA GLN A 3 3.59 -14.10 -17.67
C GLN A 3 3.90 -13.00 -18.69
N SER A 4 3.21 -11.86 -18.63
CA SER A 4 3.50 -10.71 -19.51
C SER A 4 4.64 -9.83 -18.99
N TRP A 5 5.14 -10.06 -17.78
CA TRP A 5 6.19 -9.25 -17.16
C TRP A 5 7.54 -9.75 -17.70
N ASP A 6 7.77 -9.48 -18.98
CA ASP A 6 8.99 -9.84 -19.66
C ASP A 6 10.11 -8.87 -19.21
N PRO A 7 11.15 -9.36 -18.51
CA PRO A 7 12.24 -8.52 -18.02
C PRO A 7 13.08 -7.90 -19.15
N THR A 8 12.91 -8.35 -20.40
CA THR A 8 13.57 -7.77 -21.57
C THR A 8 12.82 -6.56 -22.14
N LEU A 9 11.55 -6.36 -21.76
CA LEU A 9 10.79 -5.17 -22.14
C LEU A 9 11.14 -4.00 -21.22
N VAL A 10 11.66 -2.93 -21.82
CA VAL A 10 12.02 -1.69 -21.10
C VAL A 10 10.78 -0.98 -20.55
N ASN A 11 9.62 -1.18 -21.17
CA ASN A 11 8.39 -0.46 -20.84
C ASN A 11 7.35 -1.43 -20.21
N PRO A 12 7.00 -1.26 -18.92
CA PRO A 12 6.03 -2.11 -18.24
C PRO A 12 4.57 -1.81 -18.61
N CYS A 13 4.29 -0.80 -19.45
CA CYS A 13 2.93 -0.39 -19.78
C CYS A 13 2.14 -1.40 -20.63
N SER A 14 2.80 -2.40 -21.20
CA SER A 14 2.12 -3.53 -21.88
C SER A 14 1.86 -4.71 -20.94
N TRP A 15 2.35 -4.67 -19.70
CA TRP A 15 2.18 -5.76 -18.76
C TRP A 15 0.75 -5.79 -18.28
N PHE A 16 0.14 -6.98 -18.27
CA PHE A 16 -1.11 -7.19 -17.56
C PHE A 16 -0.98 -6.71 -16.13
N HIS A 17 -2.06 -6.15 -15.59
CA HIS A 17 -2.16 -5.60 -14.24
C HIS A 17 -1.39 -4.30 -14.01
N VAL A 18 -0.74 -3.74 -15.05
CA VAL A 18 -0.08 -2.43 -15.00
C VAL A 18 -0.86 -1.45 -15.88
N THR A 19 -1.13 -0.26 -15.35
CA THR A 19 -1.70 0.85 -16.13
C THR A 19 -0.74 2.03 -16.11
N CYS A 20 -0.55 2.65 -17.28
CA CYS A 20 0.26 3.85 -17.43
C CYS A 20 -0.54 5.06 -17.85
N ASN A 21 -0.02 6.25 -17.56
CA ASN A 21 -0.52 7.50 -18.12
C ASN A 21 -0.02 7.71 -19.57
N GLN A 22 -0.38 8.85 -20.16
CA GLN A 22 0.00 9.25 -21.52
C GLN A 22 1.52 9.40 -21.71
N ASP A 23 2.27 9.68 -20.64
CA ASP A 23 3.73 9.79 -20.64
C ASP A 23 4.44 8.44 -20.35
N HIS A 24 3.71 7.32 -20.48
CA HIS A 24 4.21 5.97 -20.21
C HIS A 24 4.76 5.77 -18.78
N ARG A 25 4.24 6.51 -17.80
CA ARG A 25 4.54 6.33 -16.38
C ARG A 25 3.49 5.45 -15.72
N VAL A 26 3.94 4.48 -14.93
CA VAL A 26 3.05 3.58 -14.19
C VAL A 26 2.22 4.37 -13.18
N THR A 27 0.90 4.21 -13.25
CA THR A 27 -0.08 4.87 -12.37
C THR A 27 -0.91 3.89 -11.56
N ARG A 28 -1.05 2.64 -12.00
CA ARG A 28 -1.72 1.58 -11.24
C ARG A 28 -0.98 0.27 -11.41
N VAL A 29 -0.84 -0.44 -10.30
CA VAL A 29 -0.50 -1.87 -10.25
C VAL A 29 -1.64 -2.55 -9.51
N ASP A 30 -2.32 -3.49 -10.18
CA ASP A 30 -3.50 -4.16 -9.67
C ASP A 30 -3.38 -5.68 -9.79
N LEU A 31 -2.84 -6.27 -8.72
CA LEU A 31 -2.62 -7.70 -8.58
C LEU A 31 -3.45 -8.26 -7.44
N GLY A 32 -4.63 -7.68 -7.18
CA GLY A 32 -5.57 -8.22 -6.21
C GLY A 32 -5.98 -9.65 -6.55
N ASN A 33 -6.13 -10.51 -5.54
CA ASN A 33 -6.58 -11.90 -5.70
C ASN A 33 -5.80 -12.68 -6.80
N SER A 34 -4.47 -12.54 -6.79
CA SER A 34 -3.58 -13.11 -7.83
C SER A 34 -2.73 -14.29 -7.32
N ASN A 35 -3.06 -14.81 -6.13
CA ASN A 35 -2.32 -15.89 -5.45
C ASN A 35 -0.80 -15.63 -5.36
N LEU A 36 -0.41 -14.36 -5.27
CA LEU A 36 0.99 -13.97 -5.16
C LEU A 36 1.55 -14.35 -3.80
N SER A 37 2.83 -14.68 -3.76
CA SER A 37 3.61 -14.89 -2.54
C SER A 37 4.95 -14.17 -2.65
N GLY A 38 5.74 -14.19 -1.59
CA GLY A 38 7.00 -13.44 -1.52
C GLY A 38 6.82 -12.15 -0.72
N HIS A 39 7.58 -11.11 -1.06
CA HIS A 39 7.74 -9.91 -0.22
C HIS A 39 7.56 -8.65 -1.05
N LEU A 40 7.11 -7.56 -0.42
CA LEU A 40 7.19 -6.23 -1.02
C LEU A 40 8.66 -5.80 -1.11
N VAL A 41 9.03 -5.19 -2.24
CA VAL A 41 10.40 -4.75 -2.49
C VAL A 41 10.52 -3.22 -2.41
N PRO A 42 11.62 -2.67 -1.86
CA PRO A 42 11.84 -1.22 -1.74
C PRO A 42 11.73 -0.46 -3.07
N GLU A 43 12.07 -1.11 -4.18
CA GLU A 43 12.07 -0.54 -5.53
C GLU A 43 10.68 -0.07 -5.98
N LEU A 44 9.60 -0.59 -5.38
CA LEU A 44 8.24 -0.08 -5.59
C LEU A 44 8.16 1.42 -5.28
N GLY A 45 8.97 1.91 -4.34
CA GLY A 45 9.07 3.34 -4.00
C GLY A 45 9.61 4.24 -5.12
N ARG A 46 10.12 3.67 -6.22
CA ARG A 46 10.61 4.42 -7.40
C ARG A 46 9.50 4.73 -8.42
N LEU A 47 8.29 4.20 -8.24
CA LEU A 47 7.16 4.45 -9.13
C LEU A 47 6.50 5.79 -8.80
N GLU A 48 7.20 6.90 -9.02
CA GLU A 48 6.82 8.25 -8.56
C GLU A 48 5.40 8.70 -8.97
N TYR A 49 4.87 8.17 -10.06
CA TYR A 49 3.55 8.50 -10.62
C TYR A 49 2.45 7.53 -10.17
N LEU A 50 2.78 6.53 -9.35
CA LEU A 50 1.83 5.52 -8.90
C LEU A 50 0.73 6.17 -8.05
N GLN A 51 -0.51 5.89 -8.41
CA GLN A 51 -1.72 6.37 -7.74
C GLN A 51 -2.44 5.23 -7.00
N TYR A 52 -2.35 4.01 -7.52
CA TYR A 52 -3.02 2.84 -6.96
C TYR A 52 -2.05 1.66 -6.89
N LEU A 53 -1.81 1.16 -5.68
CA LEU A 53 -1.10 -0.08 -5.45
C LEU A 53 -2.07 -1.06 -4.77
N GLU A 54 -2.66 -1.95 -5.56
CA GLU A 54 -3.68 -2.90 -5.11
C GLU A 54 -3.09 -4.31 -5.13
N LEU A 55 -2.77 -4.82 -3.94
CA LEU A 55 -2.15 -6.14 -3.72
C LEU A 55 -2.97 -6.99 -2.74
N PHE A 56 -4.24 -6.66 -2.54
CA PHE A 56 -5.13 -7.32 -1.61
C PHE A 56 -5.38 -8.80 -1.95
N GLU A 57 -5.73 -9.60 -0.95
CA GLU A 57 -6.06 -11.03 -1.12
C GLU A 57 -4.95 -11.83 -1.81
N ASN A 58 -3.74 -11.74 -1.27
CA ASN A 58 -2.61 -12.55 -1.69
C ASN A 58 -1.96 -13.23 -0.47
N ASN A 59 -0.85 -13.92 -0.69
CA ASN A 59 -0.02 -14.56 0.34
C ASN A 59 1.31 -13.80 0.56
N ILE A 60 1.30 -12.47 0.38
CA ILE A 60 2.50 -11.64 0.52
C ILE A 60 2.90 -11.60 2.00
N GLN A 61 4.20 -11.75 2.26
CA GLN A 61 4.83 -11.81 3.58
C GLN A 61 5.83 -10.67 3.75
N GLY A 62 6.51 -10.64 4.89
CA GLY A 62 7.52 -9.64 5.20
C GLY A 62 6.95 -8.34 5.72
N THR A 63 7.70 -7.25 5.58
CA THR A 63 7.34 -5.93 6.09
C THR A 63 6.91 -4.99 4.97
N ILE A 64 6.25 -3.88 5.35
CA ILE A 64 6.00 -2.77 4.44
C ILE A 64 7.31 -1.97 4.29
N PRO A 65 7.89 -1.84 3.08
CA PRO A 65 9.10 -1.06 2.88
C PRO A 65 8.86 0.42 3.18
N SER A 66 9.82 1.07 3.85
CA SER A 66 9.72 2.49 4.20
C SER A 66 9.70 3.40 2.97
N GLU A 67 10.28 2.93 1.87
CA GLU A 67 10.41 3.56 0.57
C GLU A 67 9.06 3.75 -0.12
N LEU A 68 8.02 3.02 0.27
CA LEU A 68 6.65 3.30 -0.19
C LEU A 68 6.20 4.72 0.21
N GLY A 69 6.80 5.31 1.24
CA GLY A 69 6.59 6.72 1.62
C GLY A 69 7.07 7.75 0.57
N ASN A 70 7.77 7.31 -0.47
CA ASN A 70 8.20 8.17 -1.59
C ASN A 70 7.12 8.39 -2.65
N LEU A 71 6.05 7.60 -2.63
CA LEU A 71 4.98 7.61 -3.64
C LEU A 71 4.00 8.78 -3.44
N LYS A 72 4.46 10.03 -3.63
CA LYS A 72 3.67 11.24 -3.26
C LYS A 72 2.32 11.37 -3.97
N ASN A 73 2.15 10.69 -5.11
CA ASN A 73 0.91 10.65 -5.89
C ASN A 73 -0.06 9.53 -5.48
N LEU A 74 0.34 8.67 -4.53
CA LEU A 74 -0.45 7.50 -4.14
C LEU A 74 -1.77 7.93 -3.48
N ARG A 75 -2.88 7.40 -4.01
CA ARG A 75 -4.25 7.63 -3.54
C ARG A 75 -4.81 6.41 -2.83
N SER A 76 -4.40 5.22 -3.24
CA SER A 76 -4.80 3.95 -2.62
C SER A 76 -3.58 3.08 -2.42
N LEU A 77 -3.38 2.65 -1.17
CA LEU A 77 -2.51 1.55 -0.81
C LEU A 77 -3.38 0.47 -0.19
N ASP A 78 -3.55 -0.62 -0.94
CA ASP A 78 -4.36 -1.74 -0.50
C ASP A 78 -3.55 -3.04 -0.40
N LEU A 79 -3.36 -3.47 0.84
CA LEU A 79 -2.61 -4.67 1.21
C LEU A 79 -3.47 -5.64 2.04
N PHE A 80 -4.81 -5.45 2.10
CA PHE A 80 -5.64 -6.26 2.98
C PHE A 80 -5.59 -7.76 2.65
N ARG A 81 -5.83 -8.63 3.64
CA ARG A 81 -5.77 -10.10 3.49
C ARG A 81 -4.46 -10.56 2.84
N ASN A 82 -3.38 -10.35 3.58
CA ASN A 82 -2.05 -10.89 3.30
C ASN A 82 -1.44 -11.40 4.60
N SER A 83 -0.17 -11.78 4.57
CA SER A 83 0.62 -12.24 5.72
C SER A 83 1.73 -11.25 6.08
N ILE A 84 1.50 -9.94 5.86
CA ILE A 84 2.48 -8.89 6.12
C ILE A 84 2.61 -8.68 7.63
N SER A 85 3.85 -8.63 8.12
CA SER A 85 4.21 -8.47 9.53
C SER A 85 5.09 -7.23 9.76
N GLY A 86 5.55 -7.06 11.00
CA GLY A 86 6.32 -5.87 11.41
C GLY A 86 5.44 -4.65 11.64
N SER A 87 6.06 -3.48 11.82
CA SER A 87 5.36 -2.23 12.11
C SER A 87 4.97 -1.48 10.84
N ILE A 88 3.94 -0.63 10.95
CA ILE A 88 3.58 0.34 9.91
C ILE A 88 4.68 1.41 9.86
N PRO A 89 5.35 1.64 8.71
CA PRO A 89 6.41 2.65 8.61
C PRO A 89 5.84 4.07 8.80
N PRO A 90 6.41 4.90 9.68
CA PRO A 90 6.00 6.31 9.82
C PRO A 90 6.16 7.12 8.51
N THR A 91 7.05 6.69 7.62
CA THR A 91 7.25 7.30 6.29
C THR A 91 5.99 7.27 5.41
N LEU A 92 5.04 6.37 5.66
CA LEU A 92 3.73 6.40 5.00
C LEU A 92 2.95 7.69 5.31
N GLY A 93 3.26 8.39 6.41
CA GLY A 93 2.71 9.71 6.72
C GLY A 93 3.14 10.81 5.74
N ASN A 94 4.08 10.53 4.84
CA ASN A 94 4.47 11.43 3.76
C ASN A 94 3.52 11.40 2.55
N LEU A 95 2.57 10.45 2.51
CA LEU A 95 1.66 10.23 1.39
C LEU A 95 0.47 11.19 1.47
N LYS A 96 0.71 12.48 1.26
CA LYS A 96 -0.31 13.53 1.46
C LYS A 96 -1.51 13.41 0.52
N SER A 97 -1.38 12.68 -0.59
CA SER A 97 -2.48 12.40 -1.55
C SER A 97 -3.29 11.16 -1.19
N LEU A 98 -2.91 10.41 -0.15
CA LEU A 98 -3.51 9.13 0.19
C LEU A 98 -4.93 9.30 0.69
N LEU A 99 -5.86 8.56 0.09
CA LEU A 99 -7.27 8.55 0.43
C LEU A 99 -7.66 7.24 1.13
N PHE A 100 -7.07 6.12 0.70
CA PHE A 100 -7.39 4.80 1.20
C PHE A 100 -6.11 4.08 1.64
N LEU A 101 -6.04 3.75 2.93
CA LEU A 101 -5.01 2.88 3.49
C LEU A 101 -5.68 1.66 4.11
N ARG A 102 -5.61 0.53 3.41
CA ARG A 102 -6.22 -0.74 3.82
C ARG A 102 -5.12 -1.75 4.11
N LEU A 103 -4.95 -2.06 5.39
CA LEU A 103 -3.93 -2.96 5.93
C LEU A 103 -4.57 -4.06 6.78
N ASN A 104 -5.90 -4.16 6.81
CA ASN A 104 -6.62 -5.13 7.63
C ASN A 104 -6.32 -6.58 7.23
N ASP A 105 -6.55 -7.50 8.16
CA ASP A 105 -6.32 -8.94 7.97
C ASP A 105 -4.87 -9.23 7.55
N ASN A 106 -3.94 -8.82 8.42
CA ASN A 106 -2.49 -9.03 8.29
C ASN A 106 -1.90 -9.37 9.68
N LEU A 107 -0.58 -9.46 9.77
CA LEU A 107 0.18 -9.78 10.98
C LEU A 107 0.95 -8.56 11.53
N LEU A 108 0.49 -7.33 11.24
CA LEU A 108 1.19 -6.10 11.64
C LEU A 108 1.22 -5.96 13.17
N THR A 109 2.33 -5.47 13.69
CA THR A 109 2.60 -5.28 15.12
C THR A 109 2.96 -3.82 15.44
N GLY A 110 3.10 -3.50 16.73
CA GLY A 110 3.39 -2.14 17.17
C GLY A 110 2.17 -1.23 17.09
N ARG A 111 2.38 0.07 16.88
CA ARG A 111 1.30 1.07 16.88
C ARG A 111 1.09 1.68 15.50
N VAL A 112 -0.09 2.24 15.26
CA VAL A 112 -0.30 3.16 14.13
C VAL A 112 0.53 4.44 14.37
N PRO A 113 1.46 4.82 13.48
CA PRO A 113 2.22 6.05 13.61
C PRO A 113 1.30 7.28 13.57
N SER A 114 1.58 8.28 14.40
CA SER A 114 0.84 9.55 14.42
C SER A 114 0.86 10.24 13.05
N GLU A 115 1.96 10.09 12.31
CA GLU A 115 2.17 10.62 10.98
C GLU A 115 1.19 10.03 9.96
N VAL A 116 0.81 8.76 10.13
CA VAL A 116 -0.20 8.08 9.31
C VAL A 116 -1.61 8.46 9.76
N ALA A 117 -1.85 8.48 11.08
CA ALA A 117 -3.15 8.85 11.65
C ALA A 117 -3.54 10.32 11.40
N SER A 118 -2.57 11.19 11.11
CA SER A 118 -2.75 12.62 10.81
C SER A 118 -2.66 12.97 9.32
N LEU A 119 -2.75 11.97 8.42
CA LEU A 119 -2.77 12.22 6.98
C LEU A 119 -3.97 13.09 6.60
N PRO A 120 -3.76 14.24 5.92
CA PRO A 120 -4.77 15.28 5.81
C PRO A 120 -5.96 14.90 4.89
N ASN A 121 -5.74 13.99 3.95
CA ASN A 121 -6.74 13.60 2.95
C ASN A 121 -7.28 12.17 3.15
N LEU A 122 -6.88 11.49 4.22
CA LEU A 122 -7.21 10.09 4.44
C LEU A 122 -8.71 9.94 4.75
N LYS A 123 -9.40 9.16 3.92
CA LYS A 123 -10.84 8.87 4.08
C LYS A 123 -11.07 7.55 4.78
N VAL A 124 -10.21 6.57 4.49
CA VAL A 124 -10.29 5.23 5.09
C VAL A 124 -8.92 4.84 5.60
N LEU A 125 -8.86 4.58 6.90
CA LEU A 125 -7.77 3.87 7.55
C LEU A 125 -8.35 2.58 8.11
N ASN A 126 -8.06 1.45 7.46
CA ASN A 126 -8.46 0.15 7.99
C ASN A 126 -7.23 -0.67 8.40
N VAL A 127 -7.08 -0.88 9.70
CA VAL A 127 -6.00 -1.66 10.31
C VAL A 127 -6.54 -2.78 11.21
N SER A 128 -7.84 -3.09 11.10
CA SER A 128 -8.48 -4.15 11.88
C SER A 128 -7.81 -5.51 11.63
N ASN A 129 -8.04 -6.47 12.52
CA ASN A 129 -7.54 -7.84 12.37
C ASN A 129 -6.01 -7.88 12.12
N ASN A 130 -5.27 -7.17 12.97
CA ASN A 130 -3.81 -7.20 13.08
C ASN A 130 -3.42 -7.35 14.56
N HIS A 131 -2.13 -7.46 14.86
CA HIS A 131 -1.57 -7.53 16.22
C HIS A 131 -1.10 -6.15 16.72
N LEU A 132 -1.78 -5.08 16.32
CA LEU A 132 -1.42 -3.72 16.70
C LEU A 132 -1.74 -3.47 18.18
N SER A 133 -0.80 -2.87 18.90
CA SER A 133 -1.04 -2.35 20.23
C SER A 133 -1.93 -1.12 20.15
N SER A 134 -3.08 -1.19 20.84
CA SER A 134 -3.97 -0.06 21.00
C SER A 134 -3.27 1.04 21.79
N ASN A 135 -3.07 2.20 21.19
CA ASN A 135 -2.96 3.43 21.97
C ASN A 135 -4.38 3.75 22.47
N ILE A 136 -4.72 3.37 23.72
CA ILE A 136 -5.86 4.00 24.41
C ILE A 136 -5.43 5.45 24.71
N ARG A 137 -5.49 6.28 23.66
CA ARG A 137 -5.84 7.70 23.71
C ARG A 137 -6.76 7.90 22.52
N THR A 138 -8.04 7.80 22.81
CA THR A 138 -9.18 7.94 21.92
C THR A 138 -9.00 9.10 20.95
N PHE A 139 -8.62 8.82 19.70
CA PHE A 139 -8.89 9.74 18.60
C PHE A 139 -10.32 9.45 18.16
N ARG A 140 -11.25 10.32 18.55
CA ARG A 140 -12.59 10.34 17.92
C ARG A 140 -12.37 10.71 16.46
N ALA A 141 -12.41 9.71 15.57
CA ALA A 141 -12.74 9.99 14.18
C ALA A 141 -14.15 10.59 14.18
N HIS A 142 -14.34 11.69 13.46
CA HIS A 142 -15.67 12.22 13.18
C HIS A 142 -16.52 11.10 12.59
N SER A 143 -17.58 10.74 13.31
CA SER A 143 -18.68 9.97 12.76
C SER A 143 -19.19 10.71 11.54
N LEU A 144 -19.19 10.03 10.40
CA LEU A 144 -20.01 10.45 9.27
C LEU A 144 -21.45 10.07 9.65
N ASP A 145 -22.22 11.09 10.06
CA ASP A 145 -23.66 11.11 9.81
C ASP A 145 -23.91 11.39 8.31
#